data_AF-A0A2D5P7A7-F1
#
_entry.id   AF-A0A2D5P7A7-F1
#
_cell.length_a   1.000
_cell.length_b   1.000
_cell.length_c   1.000
_cell.angle_alpha   90.00
_cell.angle_beta   90.00
_cell.angle_gamma   90.00
#
_symmetry.space_group_name_H-M   'P 1'
#
loop_
_entity.id
_entity.type
_entity.pdbx_description
1 polymer ?
#
loop_
_entity_poly.entity_id
_entity_poly.type
_entity_poly.pdbx_seq_one_letter_code
_entity_poly.pdbx_strand_id
1 'polypeptide(L)'
;MKEIHVKQLRIRYIRVLEKFFTRTVSLLKLENFDHEKFKVRTLKNFEEMKKAQEMDLYSAYLTDLKNFIEKTMQFVNEHSKSFENERAILLKDANLLQKERNSNSYSKDKHKNKKFDDEY
;
A
#
# COMPACT_ATOMS: atom_id res chain seq x y z
N MET A 1 18.02 -22.24 -1.87
CA MET A 1 16.94 -21.93 -0.91
C MET A 1 15.69 -22.71 -1.31
N LYS A 2 14.98 -23.35 -0.37
CA LYS A 2 13.72 -24.08 -0.69
C LYS A 2 12.68 -23.10 -1.24
N GLU A 3 12.10 -23.39 -2.40
CA GLU A 3 11.15 -22.53 -3.14
C GLU A 3 9.96 -22.03 -2.28
N ILE A 4 9.46 -22.89 -1.39
CA ILE A 4 8.39 -22.56 -0.43
C ILE A 4 8.77 -21.38 0.47
N HIS A 5 10.04 -21.29 0.87
CA HIS A 5 10.54 -20.22 1.73
C HIS A 5 10.52 -18.86 1.01
N VAL A 6 10.94 -18.82 -0.26
CA VAL A 6 10.95 -17.59 -1.09
C VAL A 6 9.53 -17.05 -1.28
N LYS A 7 8.57 -17.94 -1.57
CA LYS A 7 7.16 -17.56 -1.71
C LYS A 7 6.60 -16.96 -0.42
N GLN A 8 6.92 -17.55 0.74
CA GLN A 8 6.48 -17.04 2.04
C GLN A 8 7.09 -15.68 2.37
N LEU A 9 8.37 -15.47 2.07
CA LEU A 9 9.03 -14.16 2.24
C LEU A 9 8.39 -13.09 1.36
N ARG A 10 8.10 -13.40 0.08
CA ARG A 10 7.41 -12.49 -0.83
C ARG A 10 6.01 -12.11 -0.32
N ILE A 11 5.22 -13.09 0.14
CA ILE A 11 3.89 -12.82 0.72
C ILE A 11 4.01 -11.92 1.97
N ARG A 12 5.00 -12.18 2.83
CA ARG A 12 5.26 -11.34 4.01
C ARG A 12 5.63 -9.91 3.61
N TYR A 13 6.49 -9.75 2.60
CA TYR A 13 6.89 -8.45 2.10
C TYR A 13 5.68 -7.66 1.57
N ILE A 14 4.87 -8.26 0.69
CA ILE A 14 3.64 -7.64 0.17
C ILE A 14 2.72 -7.21 1.32
N ARG A 15 2.52 -8.06 2.33
CA ARG A 15 1.66 -7.75 3.48
C ARG A 15 2.15 -6.54 4.27
N VAL A 16 3.47 -6.37 4.46
CA VAL A 16 3.97 -5.20 5.20
C VAL A 16 3.87 -3.91 4.39
N LEU A 17 4.04 -3.96 3.05
CA LEU A 17 3.81 -2.81 2.17
C LEU A 17 2.34 -2.35 2.24
N GLU A 18 1.40 -3.28 2.11
CA GLU A 18 -0.05 -3.03 2.22
C GLU A 18 -0.45 -2.47 3.59
N LYS A 19 0.15 -3.02 4.65
CA LYS A 19 -0.09 -2.56 6.03
C LYS A 19 0.42 -1.14 6.23
N PHE A 20 1.61 -0.81 5.70
CA PHE A 20 2.13 0.55 5.73
C PHE A 20 1.16 1.50 5.01
N PHE A 21 0.79 1.17 3.76
CA PHE A 21 -0.14 1.96 2.96
C PHE A 21 -1.45 2.23 3.69
N THR A 22 -2.10 1.19 4.20
CA THR A 22 -3.39 1.31 4.90
C THR A 22 -3.28 2.24 6.13
N ARG A 23 -2.21 2.10 6.93
CA ARG A 23 -1.98 2.94 8.10
C ARG A 23 -1.73 4.40 7.71
N THR A 24 -0.89 4.64 6.70
CA THR A 24 -0.56 5.98 6.21
C THR A 24 -1.80 6.69 5.67
N VAL A 25 -2.60 6.02 4.85
CA VAL A 25 -3.86 6.57 4.31
C VAL A 25 -4.84 6.91 5.43
N SER A 26 -4.94 6.05 6.45
CA SER A 26 -5.81 6.32 7.60
C SER A 26 -5.41 7.59 8.34
N LEU A 27 -4.10 7.85 8.49
CA LEU A 27 -3.60 9.08 9.11
C LEU A 27 -3.85 10.31 8.23
N LEU A 28 -3.64 10.20 6.91
CA LEU A 28 -3.90 11.29 5.96
C LEU A 28 -5.37 11.72 5.94
N LYS A 29 -6.30 10.79 6.18
CA LYS A 29 -7.75 11.03 6.16
C LYS A 29 -8.34 11.56 7.46
N LEU A 30 -7.55 11.73 8.52
CA LEU A 30 -8.04 12.30 9.78
C LEU A 30 -8.59 13.72 9.56
N GLU A 31 -9.77 14.00 10.12
CA GLU A 31 -10.40 15.32 10.05
C GLU A 31 -9.55 16.38 10.73
N ASN A 32 -9.01 16.06 11.92
CA ASN A 32 -8.05 16.85 12.66
C ASN A 32 -6.59 16.49 12.31
N PHE A 33 -6.27 16.51 11.02
CA PHE A 33 -4.93 16.17 10.55
C PHE A 33 -3.85 17.02 11.22
N ASP A 34 -2.85 16.35 11.78
CA ASP A 34 -1.70 16.93 12.45
C ASP A 34 -0.43 16.39 11.78
N HIS A 35 0.31 17.28 11.12
CA HIS A 35 1.50 16.91 10.34
C HIS A 35 2.59 16.26 11.19
N GLU A 36 2.85 16.78 12.40
CA GLU A 36 3.90 16.24 13.26
C GLU A 36 3.53 14.84 13.75
N LYS A 37 2.28 14.64 14.17
CA LYS A 37 1.79 13.30 14.52
C LYS A 37 1.79 12.35 13.33
N PHE A 38 1.45 12.85 12.14
CA PHE A 38 1.53 12.08 10.90
C PHE A 38 2.97 11.64 10.64
N LYS A 39 3.94 12.56 10.65
CA LYS A 39 5.36 12.31 10.43
C LYS A 39 5.90 11.25 11.40
N VAL A 40 5.72 11.45 12.70
CA VAL A 40 6.20 10.51 13.73
C VAL A 40 5.62 9.10 13.53
N ARG A 41 4.32 8.99 13.26
CA ARG A 41 3.66 7.69 13.07
C ARG A 41 4.06 7.03 11.76
N THR A 42 4.19 7.80 10.69
CA THR A 42 4.60 7.29 9.37
C THR A 42 6.04 6.79 9.40
N LEU A 43 6.97 7.53 10.01
CA LEU A 43 8.35 7.07 10.22
C LEU A 43 8.41 5.77 11.01
N LYS A 44 7.67 5.68 12.14
CA LYS A 44 7.59 4.45 12.92
C LYS A 44 7.05 3.26 12.11
N ASN A 45 6.00 3.48 11.32
CA ASN A 45 5.44 2.43 10.45
C ASN A 45 6.44 2.00 9.36
N PHE A 46 7.22 2.94 8.83
CA PHE A 46 8.26 2.65 7.84
C PHE A 46 9.37 1.78 8.43
N GLU A 47 9.84 2.10 9.64
CA GLU A 47 10.82 1.28 10.37
C GLU A 47 10.28 -0.14 10.64
N GLU A 48 9.00 -0.28 11.01
CA GLU A 48 8.37 -1.59 11.16
C GLU A 48 8.33 -2.39 9.84
N MET A 49 8.03 -1.72 8.72
CA MET A 49 7.96 -2.32 7.40
C MET A 49 9.33 -2.83 6.93
N LYS A 50 10.40 -2.04 7.12
CA LYS A 50 11.78 -2.38 6.74
C LYS A 50 12.35 -3.63 7.42
N LYS A 51 11.72 -4.10 8.51
CA LYS A 51 12.10 -5.37 9.17
C LYS A 51 11.81 -6.60 8.30
N ALA A 52 10.91 -6.49 7.32
CA ALA A 52 10.71 -7.54 6.35
C ALA A 52 11.83 -7.54 5.31
N GLN A 53 12.29 -8.73 4.92
CA GLN A 53 13.22 -8.87 3.81
C GLN A 53 12.58 -8.31 2.53
N GLU A 54 13.29 -7.40 1.86
CA GLU A 54 12.89 -6.89 0.55
C GLU A 54 12.93 -8.01 -0.50
N MET A 55 11.91 -8.04 -1.35
CA MET A 55 11.74 -9.04 -2.40
C MET A 55 11.34 -8.35 -3.69
N ASP A 56 11.75 -8.89 -4.82
CA ASP A 56 11.31 -8.41 -6.12
C ASP A 56 9.81 -8.65 -6.33
N LEU A 57 9.12 -7.60 -6.78
CA LEU A 57 7.70 -7.56 -7.11
C LEU A 57 7.56 -7.07 -8.55
N TYR A 58 6.68 -7.71 -9.33
CA TYR A 58 6.58 -7.46 -10.78
C TYR A 58 5.20 -7.00 -11.26
N SER A 59 4.20 -6.97 -10.38
CA SER A 59 2.87 -6.47 -10.77
C SER A 59 2.84 -4.96 -10.70
N ALA A 60 2.20 -4.31 -11.69
CA ALA A 60 2.01 -2.85 -11.76
C ALA A 60 1.56 -2.25 -10.42
N TYR A 61 0.45 -2.75 -9.86
CA TYR A 61 -0.04 -2.35 -8.55
C TYR A 61 1.02 -2.35 -7.42
N LEU A 62 1.87 -3.39 -7.34
CA LEU A 62 2.88 -3.47 -6.29
C LEU A 62 4.05 -2.50 -6.55
N THR A 63 4.36 -2.22 -7.82
CA THR A 63 5.29 -1.16 -8.18
C THR A 63 4.74 0.21 -7.78
N ASP A 64 3.47 0.50 -8.08
CA ASP A 64 2.83 1.75 -7.70
C ASP A 64 2.69 1.89 -6.17
N LEU A 65 2.47 0.78 -5.47
CA LEU A 65 2.51 0.75 -4.01
C LEU A 65 3.89 1.14 -3.47
N LYS A 66 4.98 0.64 -4.06
CA LYS A 66 6.36 1.06 -3.68
C LYS A 66 6.57 2.54 -3.99
N ASN A 67 6.14 3.02 -5.16
CA ASN A 67 6.25 4.42 -5.55
C ASN A 67 5.50 5.35 -4.58
N PHE A 68 4.31 4.95 -4.12
CA PHE A 68 3.57 5.69 -3.09
C PHE A 68 4.33 5.77 -1.77
N ILE A 69 4.94 4.65 -1.34
CA ILE A 69 5.73 4.60 -0.10
C ILE A 69 6.94 5.52 -0.22
N GLU A 70 7.69 5.44 -1.30
CA GLU A 70 8.85 6.30 -1.55
C GLU A 70 8.47 7.78 -1.54
N LYS A 71 7.41 8.16 -2.27
CA LYS A 71 6.89 9.53 -2.30
C LYS A 71 6.41 10.00 -0.92
N THR A 72 5.77 9.13 -0.15
CA THR A 72 5.38 9.42 1.24
C THR A 72 6.62 9.76 2.07
N MET A 73 7.68 8.97 1.95
CA MET A 73 8.92 9.20 2.70
C MET A 73 9.63 10.47 2.25
N GLN A 74 9.64 10.76 0.94
CA GLN A 74 10.16 12.02 0.41
C GLN A 74 9.44 13.20 1.05
N PHE A 75 8.10 13.24 1.02
CA PHE A 75 7.33 14.34 1.61
C PHE A 75 7.47 14.41 3.14
N VAL A 76 7.61 13.28 3.84
CA VAL A 76 7.84 13.30 5.30
C VAL A 76 9.19 13.92 5.67
N ASN A 77 10.21 13.69 4.85
CA ASN A 77 11.57 14.19 5.08
C ASN A 77 11.75 15.62 4.56
N GLU A 78 11.19 15.90 3.39
CA GLU A 78 11.35 17.13 2.61
C GLU A 78 9.96 17.58 2.15
N HIS A 79 9.31 18.42 2.95
CA HIS A 79 8.04 19.07 2.59
C HIS A 79 8.21 20.58 2.44
N SER A 80 7.27 21.19 1.74
CA SER A 80 7.12 22.64 1.67
C SER A 80 6.72 23.23 3.03
N LYS A 81 6.58 24.56 3.12
CA LYS A 81 6.28 25.24 4.40
C LYS A 81 4.99 24.74 5.08
N SER A 82 4.01 24.27 4.30
CA SER A 82 2.82 23.56 4.79
C SER A 82 2.75 22.18 4.14
N PHE A 83 2.10 21.23 4.79
CA PHE A 83 1.95 19.87 4.25
C PHE A 83 0.66 19.66 3.43
N GLU A 84 -0.05 20.74 3.11
CA GLU A 84 -1.40 20.64 2.52
C GLU A 84 -1.37 20.07 1.11
N ASN A 85 -0.42 20.53 0.29
CA ASN A 85 -0.27 20.08 -1.10
C ASN A 85 0.20 18.62 -1.15
N GLU A 86 1.20 18.28 -0.35
CA GLU A 86 1.74 16.94 -0.21
C GLU A 86 0.65 15.98 0.25
N ARG A 87 -0.16 16.38 1.25
CA ARG A 87 -1.32 15.60 1.70
C ARG A 87 -2.33 15.37 0.58
N ALA A 88 -2.66 16.41 -0.19
CA ALA A 88 -3.59 16.29 -1.31
C ALA A 88 -3.08 15.33 -2.40
N ILE A 89 -1.78 15.41 -2.74
CA ILE A 89 -1.12 14.51 -3.68
C ILE A 89 -1.17 13.07 -3.18
N LEU A 90 -0.78 12.82 -1.93
CA LEU A 90 -0.81 11.48 -1.34
C LEU A 90 -2.23 10.90 -1.29
N LEU A 91 -3.23 11.70 -0.95
CA LEU A 91 -4.63 11.26 -0.95
C LEU A 91 -5.12 10.91 -2.36
N LYS A 92 -4.73 11.68 -3.38
CA LYS A 92 -5.04 11.39 -4.79
C LYS A 92 -4.42 10.06 -5.21
N ASP A 93 -3.13 9.87 -4.96
CA ASP A 93 -2.41 8.63 -5.31
C ASP A 93 -3.00 7.42 -4.58
N ALA A 94 -3.33 7.57 -3.29
CA ALA A 94 -3.98 6.52 -2.52
C ALA A 94 -5.35 6.11 -3.10
N ASN A 95 -6.13 7.07 -3.59
CA ASN A 95 -7.41 6.78 -4.23
C ASN A 95 -7.22 6.05 -5.57
N LEU A 96 -6.17 6.36 -6.35
CA LEU A 96 -5.84 5.65 -7.59
C LEU A 96 -5.44 4.19 -7.30
N LEU A 97 -4.55 3.97 -6.33
CA LEU A 97 -4.14 2.63 -5.88
C LEU A 97 -5.33 1.79 -5.40
N GLN A 98 -6.24 2.39 -4.63
CA GLN A 98 -7.45 1.70 -4.17
C GLN A 98 -8.36 1.29 -5.33
N LYS A 99 -8.49 2.14 -6.36
CA LYS A 99 -9.26 1.81 -7.57
C LYS A 99 -8.63 0.65 -8.34
N GLU A 100 -7.30 0.67 -8.55
CA GLU A 100 -6.59 -0.40 -9.24
C GLU A 100 -6.65 -1.74 -8.49
N ARG A 101 -6.52 -1.72 -7.17
CA ARG A 101 -6.67 -2.93 -6.34
C ARG A 101 -8.06 -3.54 -6.48
N ASN A 102 -9.09 -2.68 -6.48
CA ASN A 102 -10.47 -3.12 -6.58
C ASN A 102 -10.80 -3.66 -7.98
N SER A 103 -10.31 -3.04 -9.06
CA SER A 103 -10.53 -3.55 -10.42
C SER A 103 -9.86 -4.92 -10.64
N ASN A 104 -8.65 -5.11 -10.11
CA ASN A 104 -7.92 -6.38 -10.17
C ASN A 104 -8.56 -7.50 -9.32
N SER A 105 -9.37 -7.15 -8.32
CA SER A 105 -10.09 -8.09 -7.48
C SER A 105 -11.48 -8.43 -8.03
N TYR A 106 -12.17 -7.44 -8.61
CA TYR A 106 -13.53 -7.57 -9.14
C TYR A 106 -13.66 -8.64 -10.24
N SER A 107 -12.68 -8.73 -11.14
CA SER A 107 -12.65 -9.78 -12.16
C SER A 107 -12.53 -11.19 -11.56
N LYS A 108 -11.79 -11.36 -10.47
CA LYS A 108 -11.60 -12.66 -9.80
C LYS A 108 -12.84 -13.11 -9.04
N ASP A 109 -13.55 -12.18 -8.39
CA ASP A 109 -14.74 -12.52 -7.60
C ASP A 109 -15.96 -12.85 -8.48
N LYS A 110 -16.10 -12.24 -9.66
CA LYS A 110 -17.18 -12.56 -10.62
C LYS A 110 -17.20 -14.03 -11.06
N HIS A 111 -16.05 -14.72 -11.01
CA HIS A 111 -15.93 -16.13 -11.40
C HIS A 111 -16.04 -17.13 -10.23
N LYS A 112 -16.06 -16.66 -8.97
CA LYS A 112 -16.16 -17.57 -7.81
C LYS A 112 -17.56 -18.14 -7.58
N ASN A 113 -18.60 -17.49 -8.10
CA ASN A 113 -20.00 -17.90 -7.92
C ASN A 113 -20.61 -18.62 -9.13
N LYS A 114 -19.84 -18.87 -10.21
CA LYS A 114 -20.26 -19.82 -11.23
C LYS A 114 -19.95 -21.23 -10.74
N LYS A 115 -20.81 -21.76 -9.86
CA LYS A 115 -20.97 -23.21 -9.80
C LYS A 115 -21.44 -23.64 -11.18
N PHE A 116 -20.74 -24.61 -11.77
CA PHE A 116 -21.24 -25.33 -12.92
C PHE A 116 -22.51 -26.05 -12.44
N ASP A 117 -23.67 -25.59 -12.88
CA ASP A 117 -24.81 -26.50 -13.04
C ASP A 117 -24.49 -27.33 -14.27
N ASP A 118 -23.75 -28.43 -14.05
CA ASP A 118 -23.76 -29.56 -14.97
C ASP A 118 -25.12 -30.25 -14.79
N GLU A 119 -26.14 -29.69 -15.43
CA GLU A 119 -27.37 -30.44 -15.73
C GLU A 119 -27.31 -30.96 -17.17
N TYR A 120 -27.34 -32.30 -17.24
CA TYR A 120 -27.44 -33.25 -18.36
C TYR A 120 -26.16 -33.78 -19.02
#